data_AF-A0A7X9FCU5-F1
#
_entry.id   AF-A0A7X9FCU5-F1
#
_cell.length_a   1.000
_cell.length_b   1.000
_cell.length_c   1.000
_cell.angle_alpha   90.00
_cell.angle_beta   90.00
_cell.angle_gamma   90.00
#
_symmetry.space_group_name_H-M   'P 1'
#
loop_
_entity.id
_entity.type
_entity.pdbx_description
1 polymer ?
#
loop_
_entity_poly.entity_id
_entity_poly.type
_entity_poly.pdbx_seq_one_letter_code
_entity_poly.pdbx_strand_id
1 'polypeptide(L)'
;MSLTRLYPQVAVLAAAAVSLIVLCVAPAGAQPVLVVSINDTMIVNDSTSVWVDVFLTNTSDSVAGFEMTIMLDNPDLIEFFDTGGDPTIDTAGTLISGWSLVSTNYLGGSSTFKIAALASYYPLPPVQCIAPRTEPGLLFRMKMGVFPYTPGRLPDRNIILMINGGLDWTAFSNEIGTLIGTTTIIDTTYHYWVCTHWQGDTCLEWEQIPWPEGADSTSMEIKPMTILDTALTHYDDGLVRVVPECHGECGDANGDGLVNIADAVYIITYVFRGGLPPVEDKCADANNDYSVNVGDAIYLVNYVFRGYTAPECSPHW
;
A
#
# COMPACT_ATOMS: atom_id res chain seq x y z
N MET A 1 -46.96 -47.84 70.36
CA MET A 1 -45.92 -47.72 71.40
C MET A 1 -45.07 -46.51 71.02
N SER A 2 -44.89 -45.60 71.98
CA SER A 2 -44.36 -44.24 71.85
C SER A 2 -42.91 -44.18 71.31
N LEU A 3 -42.56 -43.17 70.50
CA LEU A 3 -41.71 -42.03 70.93
C LEU A 3 -41.30 -41.11 69.77
N THR A 4 -41.62 -39.84 69.97
CA THR A 4 -41.12 -38.58 69.40
C THR A 4 -39.59 -38.40 69.39
N ARG A 5 -39.07 -37.61 68.43
CA ARG A 5 -38.10 -36.47 68.55
C ARG A 5 -37.46 -36.20 67.17
N LEU A 6 -37.61 -35.06 66.50
CA LEU A 6 -37.04 -33.70 66.66
C LEU A 6 -36.25 -33.36 65.38
N TYR A 7 -36.62 -32.25 64.74
CA TYR A 7 -35.98 -31.61 63.56
C TYR A 7 -34.52 -31.18 63.85
N PRO A 8 -33.72 -30.90 62.81
CA PRO A 8 -33.52 -29.50 62.45
C PRO A 8 -33.59 -29.21 60.94
N GLN A 9 -34.02 -27.98 60.65
CA GLN A 9 -34.09 -27.39 59.31
C GLN A 9 -32.69 -27.05 58.79
N VAL A 10 -32.46 -27.30 57.50
CA VAL A 10 -31.36 -26.68 56.75
C VAL A 10 -31.99 -25.89 55.61
N ALA A 11 -31.75 -24.59 55.63
CA ALA A 11 -32.15 -23.65 54.59
C ALA A 11 -31.44 -23.98 53.28
N VAL A 12 -32.19 -24.18 52.20
CA VAL A 12 -31.65 -24.30 50.84
C VAL A 12 -31.71 -22.93 50.18
N LEU A 13 -30.55 -22.33 49.98
CA LEU A 13 -30.35 -21.12 49.17
C LEU A 13 -30.20 -21.50 47.70
N ALA A 14 -30.83 -20.71 46.84
CA ALA A 14 -31.03 -20.91 45.41
C ALA A 14 -29.76 -20.85 44.57
N ALA A 15 -29.75 -21.56 43.44
CA ALA A 15 -28.88 -21.29 42.31
C ALA A 15 -29.74 -21.21 41.04
N ALA A 16 -29.87 -20.00 40.48
CA ALA A 16 -30.46 -19.77 39.17
C ALA A 16 -29.43 -20.17 38.10
N ALA A 17 -29.81 -21.09 37.22
CA ALA A 17 -28.97 -21.51 36.10
C ALA A 17 -29.02 -20.43 34.99
N VAL A 18 -27.92 -19.69 34.84
CA VAL A 18 -27.69 -18.82 33.67
C VAL A 18 -27.25 -19.72 32.52
N SER A 19 -28.12 -19.89 31.53
CA SER A 19 -27.82 -20.61 30.30
C SER A 19 -26.86 -19.78 29.45
N LEU A 20 -25.58 -20.17 29.43
CA LEU A 20 -24.56 -19.54 28.61
C LEU A 20 -24.77 -19.98 27.16
N ILE A 21 -25.47 -19.17 26.38
CA ILE A 21 -25.50 -19.31 24.91
C ILE A 21 -24.10 -18.95 24.42
N VAL A 22 -23.30 -19.98 24.12
CA VAL A 22 -22.05 -19.82 23.38
C VAL A 22 -22.41 -19.44 21.96
N LEU A 23 -22.54 -18.13 21.71
CA LEU A 23 -22.46 -17.57 20.37
C LEU A 23 -21.05 -17.93 19.86
N CYS A 24 -21.00 -18.74 18.81
CA CYS A 24 -19.79 -18.97 18.05
C CYS A 24 -19.44 -17.64 17.36
N VAL A 25 -18.69 -16.79 18.06
CA VAL A 25 -18.00 -15.67 17.44
C VAL A 25 -17.00 -16.32 16.49
N ALA A 26 -17.18 -16.13 15.19
CA ALA A 26 -16.18 -16.49 14.21
C ALA A 26 -14.83 -15.92 14.70
N PRO A 27 -13.72 -16.68 14.67
CA PRO A 27 -12.44 -16.12 15.04
C PRO A 27 -12.24 -14.85 14.22
N ALA A 28 -11.87 -13.76 14.89
CA ALA A 28 -11.45 -12.53 14.24
C ALA A 28 -10.51 -12.92 13.09
N GLY A 29 -10.78 -12.38 11.89
CA GLY A 29 -9.98 -12.68 10.70
C GLY A 29 -8.50 -12.63 11.04
N ALA A 30 -7.75 -13.64 10.59
CA ALA A 30 -6.33 -13.75 10.87
C ALA A 30 -5.68 -12.38 10.64
N GLN A 31 -4.97 -11.87 11.65
CA GLN A 31 -4.24 -10.61 11.46
C GLN A 31 -3.18 -10.85 10.38
N PRO A 32 -3.01 -9.91 9.45
CA PRO A 32 -2.06 -10.09 8.37
C PRO A 32 -0.67 -10.24 8.95
N VAL A 33 0.01 -11.27 8.47
CA VAL A 33 1.29 -11.71 9.00
C VAL A 33 2.43 -10.94 8.34
N LEU A 34 2.30 -10.59 7.06
CA LEU A 34 3.23 -9.76 6.30
C LEU A 34 2.48 -8.55 5.73
N VAL A 35 2.90 -7.35 6.11
CA VAL A 35 2.32 -6.10 5.61
C VAL A 35 3.44 -5.20 5.13
N VAL A 36 3.36 -4.78 3.87
CA VAL A 36 4.20 -3.71 3.32
C VAL A 36 3.30 -2.53 3.04
N SER A 37 3.66 -1.36 3.56
CA SER A 37 2.85 -0.15 3.39
C SER A 37 3.72 1.02 2.96
N ILE A 38 3.24 1.81 2.02
CA ILE A 38 3.87 3.07 1.63
C ILE A 38 3.11 4.21 2.31
N ASN A 39 3.82 5.14 2.96
CA ASN A 39 3.15 6.24 3.65
C ASN A 39 2.68 7.33 2.68
N ASP A 40 1.52 7.91 2.98
CA ASP A 40 1.01 9.06 2.25
C ASP A 40 1.95 10.26 2.44
N THR A 41 2.27 10.93 1.34
CA THR A 41 3.25 12.01 1.32
C THR A 41 2.68 13.22 0.60
N MET A 42 2.84 14.40 1.19
CA MET A 42 2.50 15.68 0.56
C MET A 42 3.78 16.36 0.08
N ILE A 43 3.74 16.89 -1.15
CA ILE A 43 4.87 17.54 -1.82
C ILE A 43 4.49 18.95 -2.21
N VAL A 44 5.33 19.91 -1.82
CA VAL A 44 5.22 21.29 -2.30
C VAL A 44 5.85 21.39 -3.68
N ASN A 45 5.17 22.07 -4.59
CA ASN A 45 5.49 22.13 -6.02
C ASN A 45 6.89 22.67 -6.40
N ASP A 46 7.62 23.33 -5.49
CA ASP A 46 9.00 23.79 -5.71
C ASP A 46 10.06 22.69 -5.51
N SER A 47 9.65 21.57 -4.90
CA SER A 47 10.54 20.47 -4.58
C SER A 47 10.95 19.75 -5.85
N THR A 48 12.25 19.63 -6.10
CA THR A 48 12.78 18.85 -7.22
C THR A 48 12.73 17.34 -6.97
N SER A 49 12.58 16.94 -5.70
CA SER A 49 12.48 15.55 -5.29
C SER A 49 11.78 15.41 -3.93
N VAL A 50 11.26 14.22 -3.69
CA VAL A 50 10.60 13.82 -2.44
C VAL A 50 11.21 12.50 -1.93
N TRP A 51 11.26 12.33 -0.62
CA TRP A 51 11.52 11.03 0.00
C TRP A 51 10.19 10.41 0.43
N VAL A 52 9.97 9.17 0.01
CA VAL A 52 8.81 8.38 0.41
C VAL A 52 9.29 7.19 1.24
N ASP A 53 8.65 7.02 2.40
CA ASP A 53 8.98 5.99 3.36
C ASP A 53 8.15 4.73 3.09
N VAL A 54 8.83 3.59 3.02
CA VAL A 54 8.22 2.26 2.89
C VAL A 54 8.40 1.51 4.19
N PHE A 55 7.34 0.89 4.71
CA PHE A 55 7.32 0.18 5.97
C PHE A 55 7.08 -1.32 5.79
N LEU A 56 7.60 -2.10 6.74
CA LEU A 56 7.39 -3.53 6.83
C LEU A 56 6.93 -3.90 8.24
N THR A 57 5.83 -4.64 8.30
CA THR A 57 5.42 -5.41 9.49
C THR A 57 5.45 -6.88 9.12
N ASN A 58 6.06 -7.72 9.95
CA ASN A 58 6.15 -9.14 9.68
C ASN A 58 6.18 -9.93 10.97
N THR A 59 5.13 -10.69 11.26
CA THR A 59 5.01 -11.49 12.50
C THR A 59 5.33 -12.97 12.31
N SER A 60 5.64 -13.43 11.08
CA SER A 60 5.85 -14.86 10.80
C SER A 60 7.23 -15.36 11.22
N ASP A 61 8.25 -14.88 10.52
CA ASP A 61 9.60 -15.46 10.45
C ASP A 61 10.62 -14.36 10.13
N SER A 62 11.93 -14.61 10.18
CA SER A 62 12.91 -13.61 9.77
C SER A 62 12.86 -13.34 8.27
N VAL A 63 13.08 -12.08 7.86
CA VAL A 63 13.23 -11.71 6.45
C VAL A 63 14.70 -11.48 6.16
N ALA A 64 15.25 -12.32 5.28
CA ALA A 64 16.66 -12.29 4.86
C ALA A 64 16.85 -11.73 3.44
N GLY A 65 15.77 -11.67 2.67
CA GLY A 65 15.78 -11.14 1.32
C GLY A 65 14.39 -10.82 0.81
N PHE A 66 14.31 -9.89 -0.13
CA PHE A 66 13.09 -9.61 -0.85
C PHE A 66 13.36 -9.02 -2.23
N GLU A 67 12.38 -9.18 -3.09
CA GLU A 67 12.18 -8.33 -4.25
C GLU A 67 10.81 -7.66 -4.15
N MET A 68 10.69 -6.43 -4.61
CA MET A 68 9.40 -5.76 -4.71
C MET A 68 9.37 -4.79 -5.87
N THR A 69 8.18 -4.60 -6.42
CA THR A 69 7.96 -3.68 -7.54
C THR A 69 6.87 -2.69 -7.18
N ILE A 70 7.17 -1.40 -7.36
CA ILE A 70 6.26 -0.27 -7.18
C ILE A 70 6.01 0.37 -8.53
N MET A 71 4.75 0.67 -8.84
CA MET A 71 4.32 1.24 -10.11
C MET A 71 3.54 2.53 -9.86
N LEU A 72 3.75 3.54 -10.70
CA LEU A 72 2.95 4.77 -10.69
C LEU A 72 1.67 4.56 -11.49
N ASP A 73 0.55 5.06 -10.98
CA ASP A 73 -0.69 5.16 -11.77
C ASP A 73 -0.64 6.32 -12.76
N ASN A 74 0.09 7.39 -12.44
CA ASN A 74 0.24 8.59 -13.24
C ASN A 74 1.71 9.09 -13.28
N PRO A 75 2.48 8.72 -14.32
CA PRO A 75 3.90 9.09 -14.44
C PRO A 75 4.14 10.53 -14.95
N ASP A 76 3.10 11.33 -15.18
CA ASP A 76 3.27 12.69 -15.74
C ASP A 76 3.68 13.74 -14.69
N LEU A 77 3.56 13.43 -13.39
CA LEU A 77 3.83 14.36 -12.27
C LEU A 77 5.08 14.02 -11.47
N ILE A 78 5.33 12.73 -11.28
CA ILE A 78 6.49 12.21 -10.57
C ILE A 78 7.06 11.06 -11.40
N GLU A 79 8.37 10.87 -11.30
CA GLU A 79 9.04 9.75 -11.93
C GLU A 79 10.11 9.16 -11.01
N PHE A 80 10.34 7.86 -11.20
CA PHE A 80 11.43 7.15 -10.57
C PHE A 80 12.73 7.38 -11.38
N PHE A 81 13.52 8.38 -11.03
CA PHE A 81 14.80 8.61 -11.70
C PHE A 81 15.86 9.19 -10.76
N ASP A 82 17.11 8.97 -11.17
CA ASP A 82 18.29 9.55 -10.58
C ASP A 82 18.40 11.03 -11.01
N THR A 83 18.22 11.96 -10.07
CA THR A 83 18.33 13.41 -10.29
C THR A 83 19.76 13.90 -10.58
N GLY A 84 20.66 13.04 -11.08
CA GLY A 84 22.02 13.41 -11.48
C GLY A 84 23.10 12.96 -10.51
N GLY A 85 23.14 11.67 -10.19
CA GLY A 85 24.18 11.01 -9.39
C GLY A 85 23.86 10.81 -7.91
N ASP A 86 22.60 11.02 -7.51
CA ASP A 86 22.17 10.86 -6.11
C ASP A 86 21.63 9.45 -5.85
N PRO A 87 21.86 8.89 -4.65
CA PRO A 87 21.30 7.59 -4.29
C PRO A 87 19.77 7.66 -4.30
N THR A 88 19.18 6.79 -5.09
CA THR A 88 17.72 6.69 -5.28
C THR A 88 17.01 5.96 -4.14
N ILE A 89 17.78 5.31 -3.26
CA ILE A 89 17.33 4.73 -2.00
C ILE A 89 18.22 5.23 -0.87
N ASP A 90 17.62 5.53 0.27
CA ASP A 90 18.29 5.67 1.56
C ASP A 90 17.93 4.49 2.47
N THR A 91 18.96 3.79 2.94
CA THR A 91 18.85 2.67 3.90
C THR A 91 19.34 3.03 5.29
N ALA A 92 19.83 4.25 5.53
CA ALA A 92 20.38 4.65 6.82
C ALA A 92 19.29 4.72 7.89
N GLY A 93 19.48 3.99 8.99
CA GLY A 93 18.51 3.91 10.10
C GLY A 93 17.24 3.12 9.76
N THR A 94 17.26 2.35 8.66
CA THR A 94 16.15 1.51 8.21
C THR A 94 16.39 0.04 8.60
N LEU A 95 15.40 -0.82 8.37
CA LEU A 95 15.47 -2.25 8.65
C LEU A 95 16.52 -2.99 7.80
N ILE A 96 16.86 -2.46 6.63
CA ILE A 96 17.89 -3.03 5.75
C ILE A 96 19.23 -2.28 5.83
N SER A 97 19.41 -1.44 6.86
CA SER A 97 20.67 -0.74 7.08
C SER A 97 21.83 -1.73 7.22
N GLY A 98 22.82 -1.61 6.34
CA GLY A 98 24.01 -2.48 6.34
C GLY A 98 23.84 -3.82 5.64
N TRP A 99 22.70 -4.07 4.98
CA TRP A 99 22.51 -5.26 4.14
C TRP A 99 23.53 -5.32 3.00
N SER A 100 23.97 -6.54 2.69
CA SER A 100 25.07 -6.80 1.77
C SER A 100 24.78 -6.44 0.31
N LEU A 101 23.51 -6.58 -0.11
CA LEU A 101 23.07 -6.26 -1.45
C LEU A 101 21.77 -5.46 -1.37
N VAL A 102 21.76 -4.28 -2.00
CA VAL A 102 20.55 -3.51 -2.30
C VAL A 102 20.73 -3.01 -3.73
N SER A 103 19.84 -3.42 -4.63
CA SER A 103 19.90 -3.10 -6.05
C SER A 103 18.54 -2.59 -6.51
N THR A 104 18.57 -1.53 -7.32
CA THR A 104 17.37 -0.95 -7.92
C THR A 104 17.45 -0.99 -9.43
N ASN A 105 16.29 -1.14 -10.06
CA ASN A 105 16.12 -1.06 -11.50
C ASN A 105 14.86 -0.27 -11.83
N TYR A 106 14.94 0.52 -12.91
CA TYR A 106 13.84 1.33 -13.42
C TYR A 106 13.38 0.76 -14.75
N LEU A 107 12.08 0.56 -14.90
CA LEU A 107 11.46 -0.01 -16.10
C LEU A 107 10.39 0.96 -16.64
N GLY A 108 10.00 0.77 -17.90
CA GLY A 108 8.85 1.48 -18.48
C GLY A 108 8.98 3.00 -18.52
N GLY A 109 10.20 3.52 -18.75
CA GLY A 109 10.45 4.96 -18.76
C GLY A 109 10.25 5.63 -17.40
N SER A 110 10.75 4.99 -16.33
CA SER A 110 10.71 5.54 -14.95
C SER A 110 9.34 5.57 -14.27
N SER A 111 8.36 4.84 -14.81
CA SER A 111 7.04 4.61 -14.18
C SER A 111 7.02 3.40 -13.25
N THR A 112 8.00 2.51 -13.36
CA THR A 112 8.11 1.28 -12.57
C THR A 112 9.46 1.20 -11.89
N PHE A 113 9.44 0.96 -10.58
CA PHE A 113 10.59 0.81 -9.72
C PHE A 113 10.66 -0.61 -9.18
N LYS A 114 11.77 -1.29 -9.39
CA LYS A 114 12.06 -2.61 -8.79
C LYS A 114 13.25 -2.49 -7.86
N ILE A 115 13.12 -3.05 -6.66
CA ILE A 115 14.20 -3.19 -5.69
C ILE A 115 14.38 -4.68 -5.37
N ALA A 116 15.63 -5.11 -5.27
CA ALA A 116 16.02 -6.41 -4.74
C ALA A 116 17.06 -6.20 -3.63
N ALA A 117 16.83 -6.80 -2.47
CA ALA A 117 17.70 -6.64 -1.31
C ALA A 117 17.97 -8.00 -0.64
N LEU A 118 19.21 -8.24 -0.24
CA LEU A 118 19.64 -9.43 0.50
C LEU A 118 20.51 -9.02 1.68
N ALA A 119 20.20 -9.56 2.86
CA ALA A 119 20.98 -9.33 4.06
C ALA A 119 22.42 -9.82 3.89
N SER A 120 22.58 -11.04 3.38
CA SER A 120 23.89 -11.70 3.23
C SER A 120 24.11 -12.13 1.77
N TYR A 121 25.14 -11.58 1.13
CA TYR A 121 25.54 -11.93 -0.25
C TYR A 121 26.97 -12.45 -0.27
N TYR A 122 27.18 -13.69 -0.73
CA TYR A 122 28.51 -14.29 -0.77
C TYR A 122 29.44 -13.50 -1.72
N PRO A 123 30.70 -13.20 -1.32
CA PRO A 123 31.45 -13.72 -0.18
C PRO A 123 31.46 -12.84 1.08
N LEU A 124 30.53 -11.89 1.22
CA LEU A 124 30.52 -10.95 2.35
C LEU A 124 30.11 -11.64 3.67
N PRO A 125 30.55 -11.12 4.83
CA PRO A 125 30.13 -11.63 6.12
C PRO A 125 28.60 -11.61 6.30
N PRO A 126 28.02 -12.56 7.05
CA PRO A 126 26.60 -12.55 7.31
C PRO A 126 26.16 -11.28 8.05
N VAL A 127 25.09 -10.66 7.58
CA VAL A 127 24.44 -9.50 8.22
C VAL A 127 23.15 -9.98 8.88
N GLN A 128 22.75 -9.30 9.96
CA GLN A 128 21.51 -9.59 10.65
C GLN A 128 20.29 -9.32 9.77
N CYS A 129 19.41 -10.30 9.71
CA CYS A 129 18.14 -10.22 9.02
C CYS A 129 17.07 -9.55 9.87
N ILE A 130 15.94 -9.21 9.25
CA ILE A 130 14.84 -8.54 9.94
C ILE A 130 14.13 -9.59 10.80
N ALA A 131 14.24 -9.46 12.11
CA ALA A 131 13.51 -10.32 13.04
C ALA A 131 11.99 -10.06 12.97
N PRO A 132 11.16 -11.06 13.30
CA PRO A 132 9.71 -10.87 13.43
C PRO A 132 9.35 -9.70 14.35
N ARG A 133 8.35 -8.93 13.95
CA ARG A 133 7.91 -7.69 14.57
C ARG A 133 6.42 -7.45 14.37
N THR A 134 5.78 -6.94 15.42
CA THR A 134 4.36 -6.59 15.43
C THR A 134 4.09 -5.12 15.09
N GLU A 135 5.13 -4.28 15.16
CA GLU A 135 5.05 -2.85 14.83
C GLU A 135 5.69 -2.59 13.45
N PRO A 136 5.13 -1.66 12.64
CA PRO A 136 5.73 -1.24 11.38
C PRO A 136 7.13 -0.67 11.59
N GLY A 137 8.12 -1.21 10.87
CA GLY A 137 9.46 -0.63 10.82
C GLY A 137 9.75 -0.04 9.46
N LEU A 138 10.49 1.07 9.44
CA LEU A 138 10.93 1.71 8.20
C LEU A 138 11.85 0.77 7.41
N LEU A 139 11.35 0.22 6.31
CA LEU A 139 12.06 -0.75 5.47
C LEU A 139 13.15 -0.06 4.65
N PHE A 140 12.80 0.98 3.90
CA PHE A 140 13.73 1.89 3.20
C PHE A 140 13.02 3.20 2.86
N ARG A 141 13.79 4.22 2.48
CA ARG A 141 13.26 5.43 1.85
C ARG A 141 13.62 5.45 0.38
N MET A 142 12.67 5.80 -0.48
CA MET A 142 12.93 5.99 -1.91
C MET A 142 12.84 7.47 -2.26
N LYS A 143 13.79 7.92 -3.09
CA LYS A 143 13.78 9.27 -3.66
C LYS A 143 13.03 9.24 -4.97
N MET A 144 12.09 10.16 -5.14
CA MET A 144 11.36 10.34 -6.40
C MET A 144 11.58 11.76 -6.89
N GLY A 145 11.70 11.95 -8.19
CA GLY A 145 11.77 13.28 -8.75
C GLY A 145 10.39 13.81 -9.12
N VAL A 146 10.23 15.11 -9.01
CA VAL A 146 8.94 15.80 -9.17
C VAL A 146 9.07 16.73 -10.37
N PHE A 147 8.15 16.62 -11.33
CA PHE A 147 8.15 17.51 -12.48
C PHE A 147 7.60 18.90 -12.09
N PRO A 148 8.19 19.99 -12.61
CA PRO A 148 7.69 21.33 -12.35
C PRO A 148 6.28 21.50 -12.91
N TYR A 149 5.41 22.10 -12.10
CA TYR A 149 4.04 22.43 -12.50
C TYR A 149 3.99 23.34 -13.73
N THR A 150 3.06 23.01 -14.62
CA THR A 150 2.64 23.88 -15.71
C THR A 150 1.13 24.12 -15.57
N PRO A 151 0.68 25.37 -15.36
CA PRO A 151 -0.74 25.70 -15.22
C PRO A 151 -1.57 25.14 -16.38
N GLY A 152 -2.66 24.44 -16.04
CA GLY A 152 -3.61 23.88 -17.00
C GLY A 152 -3.29 22.48 -17.54
N ARG A 153 -2.19 21.83 -17.11
CA ARG A 153 -1.79 20.52 -17.64
C ARG A 153 -2.49 19.32 -17.00
N LEU A 154 -2.79 19.34 -15.70
CA LEU A 154 -3.41 18.19 -15.02
C LEU A 154 -4.36 18.62 -13.88
N PRO A 155 -5.62 18.13 -13.86
CA PRO A 155 -6.58 18.39 -12.78
C PRO A 155 -6.42 17.45 -11.58
N ASP A 156 -5.83 16.26 -11.76
CA ASP A 156 -5.56 15.32 -10.69
C ASP A 156 -4.09 15.43 -10.27
N ARG A 157 -3.86 15.61 -8.97
CA ARG A 157 -2.55 15.79 -8.34
C ARG A 157 -2.26 14.71 -7.29
N ASN A 158 -3.08 13.67 -7.30
CA ASN A 158 -2.86 12.45 -6.57
C ASN A 158 -2.12 11.48 -7.49
N ILE A 159 -1.01 10.94 -7.00
CA ILE A 159 -0.32 9.81 -7.64
C ILE A 159 -0.34 8.65 -6.66
N ILE A 160 -0.87 7.52 -7.11
CA ILE A 160 -0.89 6.28 -6.35
C ILE A 160 0.40 5.51 -6.65
N LEU A 161 1.10 5.17 -5.56
CA LEU A 161 2.25 4.28 -5.55
C LEU A 161 1.74 2.86 -5.30
N MET A 162 1.55 2.12 -6.40
CA MET A 162 0.97 0.78 -6.36
C MET A 162 2.05 -0.27 -6.11
N ILE A 163 1.88 -1.09 -5.07
CA ILE A 163 2.73 -2.27 -4.87
C ILE A 163 2.16 -3.42 -5.68
N ASN A 164 2.95 -3.98 -6.61
CA ASN A 164 2.50 -5.13 -7.39
C ASN A 164 2.57 -6.41 -6.55
N GLY A 165 1.42 -6.94 -6.15
CA GLY A 165 1.34 -8.13 -5.29
C GLY A 165 1.56 -9.49 -5.97
N GLY A 166 1.82 -9.55 -7.28
CA GLY A 166 2.13 -10.82 -7.94
C GLY A 166 3.48 -11.38 -7.46
N LEU A 167 3.59 -12.70 -7.27
CA LEU A 167 4.84 -13.34 -6.81
C LEU A 167 6.02 -13.18 -7.79
N ASP A 168 5.75 -12.86 -9.05
CA ASP A 168 6.80 -12.51 -10.04
C ASP A 168 7.38 -11.10 -9.83
N TRP A 169 6.72 -10.28 -9.00
CA TRP A 169 6.99 -8.86 -8.81
C TRP A 169 7.40 -8.52 -7.38
N THR A 170 6.74 -9.15 -6.41
CA THR A 170 6.97 -8.91 -4.98
C THR A 170 6.96 -10.22 -4.21
N ALA A 171 8.07 -10.49 -3.51
CA ALA A 171 8.26 -11.70 -2.72
C ALA A 171 9.28 -11.45 -1.61
N PHE A 172 9.05 -12.07 -0.45
CA PHE A 172 9.92 -12.02 0.73
C PHE A 172 10.36 -13.42 1.10
N SER A 173 11.62 -13.60 1.52
CA SER A 173 12.17 -14.89 1.89
C SER A 173 12.93 -14.85 3.22
N ASN A 174 12.92 -15.97 3.94
CA ASN A 174 13.76 -16.17 5.11
C ASN A 174 15.19 -16.61 4.76
N GLU A 175 16.01 -16.87 5.79
CA GLU A 175 17.44 -17.23 5.69
C GLU A 175 17.76 -18.41 4.79
N ILE A 176 16.82 -19.34 4.68
CA ILE A 176 16.97 -20.60 3.93
C ILE A 176 16.30 -20.54 2.56
N GLY A 177 15.78 -19.37 2.15
CA GLY A 177 15.13 -19.15 0.86
C GLY A 177 13.67 -19.60 0.78
N THR A 178 12.99 -19.78 1.91
CA THR A 178 11.54 -20.07 1.93
C THR A 178 10.74 -18.79 1.83
N LEU A 179 9.71 -18.78 0.96
CA LEU A 179 8.82 -17.64 0.77
C LEU A 179 7.93 -17.40 2.00
N ILE A 180 7.76 -16.13 2.35
CA ILE A 180 6.92 -15.67 3.46
C ILE A 180 5.59 -15.17 2.89
N GLY A 181 4.48 -15.45 3.58
CA GLY A 181 3.16 -14.95 3.17
C GLY A 181 2.56 -15.66 1.95
N THR A 182 3.04 -16.87 1.66
CA THR A 182 2.56 -17.68 0.53
C THR A 182 1.87 -18.96 1.01
N THR A 183 1.02 -19.50 0.16
CA THR A 183 0.35 -20.79 0.37
C THR A 183 0.48 -21.66 -0.88
N THR A 184 0.51 -22.98 -0.70
CA THR A 184 0.54 -23.92 -1.81
C THR A 184 -0.88 -24.38 -2.10
N ILE A 185 -1.32 -24.17 -3.34
CA ILE A 185 -2.53 -24.80 -3.85
C ILE A 185 -2.15 -25.99 -4.73
N ILE A 186 -3.00 -26.99 -4.74
CA ILE A 186 -2.84 -28.16 -5.59
C ILE A 186 -3.80 -27.99 -6.77
N ASP A 187 -3.25 -27.76 -7.96
CA ASP A 187 -4.01 -27.84 -9.20
C ASP A 187 -3.94 -29.28 -9.72
N THR A 188 -5.11 -29.90 -9.82
CA THR A 188 -5.27 -31.20 -10.45
C THR A 188 -5.80 -31.00 -11.86
N THR A 189 -4.90 -31.08 -12.84
CA THR A 189 -5.28 -31.00 -14.26
C THR A 189 -5.43 -32.42 -14.81
N TYR A 190 -6.55 -32.68 -15.48
CA TYR A 190 -6.77 -33.91 -16.23
C TYR A 190 -6.33 -33.72 -17.68
N HIS A 191 -5.58 -34.68 -18.21
CA HIS A 191 -5.22 -34.76 -19.61
C HIS A 191 -5.84 -36.01 -20.22
N TYR A 192 -6.51 -35.83 -21.35
CA TYR A 192 -7.16 -36.90 -22.09
C TYR A 192 -6.32 -37.20 -23.32
N TRP A 193 -6.14 -38.48 -23.61
CA TRP A 193 -5.27 -38.93 -24.68
C TRP A 193 -6.03 -39.89 -25.59
N VAL A 194 -5.90 -39.67 -26.89
CA VAL A 194 -6.33 -40.61 -27.93
C VAL A 194 -5.09 -41.28 -28.50
N CYS A 195 -5.17 -42.57 -28.76
CA CYS A 195 -4.08 -43.28 -29.41
C CYS A 195 -4.20 -43.13 -30.93
N THR A 196 -3.17 -42.60 -31.57
CA THR A 196 -3.14 -42.44 -33.03
C THR A 196 -2.50 -43.64 -33.74
N HIS A 197 -1.70 -44.44 -33.02
CA HIS A 197 -1.02 -45.61 -33.59
C HIS A 197 -0.96 -46.80 -32.63
N TRP A 198 -1.77 -47.83 -32.92
CA TRP A 198 -1.82 -49.08 -32.16
C TRP A 198 -0.92 -50.18 -32.75
N GLN A 199 -0.13 -50.85 -31.91
CA GLN A 199 0.54 -52.10 -32.24
C GLN A 199 0.10 -53.21 -31.27
N GLY A 200 -0.88 -54.01 -31.70
CA GLY A 200 -1.56 -54.95 -30.81
C GLY A 200 -2.33 -54.18 -29.73
N ASP A 201 -2.14 -54.57 -28.47
CA ASP A 201 -2.79 -53.91 -27.31
C ASP A 201 -1.97 -52.74 -26.75
N THR A 202 -0.84 -52.39 -27.39
CA THR A 202 0.04 -51.31 -26.96
C THR A 202 -0.08 -50.12 -27.90
N CYS A 203 -0.36 -48.94 -27.36
CA CYS A 203 -0.30 -47.69 -28.10
C CYS A 203 1.14 -47.18 -28.20
N LEU A 204 1.57 -46.80 -29.41
CA LEU A 204 2.91 -46.28 -29.67
C LEU A 204 2.96 -44.74 -29.72
N GLU A 205 1.85 -44.11 -30.08
CA GLU A 205 1.75 -42.66 -30.22
C GLU A 205 0.45 -42.15 -29.61
N TRP A 206 0.59 -41.22 -28.67
CA TRP A 206 -0.52 -40.59 -27.95
C TRP A 206 -0.65 -39.13 -28.38
N GLU A 207 -1.87 -38.69 -28.67
CA GLU A 207 -2.20 -37.30 -28.94
C GLU A 207 -3.15 -36.78 -27.85
N GLN A 208 -2.88 -35.57 -27.34
CA GLN A 208 -3.70 -34.97 -26.29
C GLN A 208 -4.96 -34.34 -26.87
N ILE A 209 -6.12 -34.63 -26.29
CA ILE A 209 -7.41 -34.03 -26.64
C ILE A 209 -7.96 -33.17 -25.49
N PRO A 210 -8.71 -32.09 -25.78
CA PRO A 210 -9.19 -31.15 -24.76
C PRO A 210 -10.40 -31.64 -23.95
N TRP A 211 -11.11 -32.66 -24.42
CA TRP A 211 -12.35 -33.15 -23.82
C TRP A 211 -12.29 -34.66 -23.57
N PRO A 212 -13.02 -35.18 -22.57
CA PRO A 212 -12.99 -36.61 -22.21
C PRO A 212 -13.64 -37.53 -23.24
N GLU A 213 -14.54 -37.02 -24.09
CA GLU A 213 -15.25 -37.83 -25.07
C GLU A 213 -14.31 -38.26 -26.19
N GLY A 214 -14.17 -39.57 -26.39
CA GLY A 214 -13.24 -40.15 -27.38
C GLY A 214 -11.81 -40.36 -26.86
N ALA A 215 -11.56 -40.21 -25.57
CA ALA A 215 -10.28 -40.52 -24.96
C ALA A 215 -10.09 -42.04 -24.78
N ASP A 216 -8.94 -42.56 -25.22
CA ASP A 216 -8.54 -43.96 -24.98
C ASP A 216 -7.83 -44.10 -23.62
N SER A 217 -7.24 -43.01 -23.12
CA SER A 217 -6.57 -42.97 -21.82
C SER A 217 -6.72 -41.60 -21.17
N THR A 218 -6.58 -41.56 -19.86
CA THR A 218 -6.61 -40.32 -19.07
C THR A 218 -5.43 -40.34 -18.10
N SER A 219 -4.70 -39.24 -18.03
CA SER A 219 -3.69 -39.01 -17.00
C SER A 219 -4.11 -37.84 -16.12
N MET A 220 -3.80 -37.94 -14.84
CA MET A 220 -3.97 -36.84 -13.89
C MET A 220 -2.58 -36.32 -13.54
N GLU A 221 -2.39 -35.01 -13.67
CA GLU A 221 -1.18 -34.34 -13.20
C GLU A 221 -1.53 -33.49 -11.97
N ILE A 222 -0.78 -33.69 -10.90
CA ILE A 222 -0.90 -32.90 -9.66
C ILE A 222 0.22 -31.86 -9.70
N LYS A 223 -0.13 -30.60 -9.93
CA LYS A 223 0.81 -29.47 -9.94
C LYS A 223 0.65 -28.65 -8.66
N PRO A 224 1.58 -28.75 -7.70
CA PRO A 224 1.62 -27.79 -6.61
C PRO A 224 2.06 -26.44 -7.17
N MET A 225 1.24 -25.41 -6.96
CA MET A 225 1.55 -24.03 -7.31
C MET A 225 1.59 -23.20 -6.04
N THR A 226 2.63 -22.39 -5.89
CA THR A 226 2.72 -21.41 -4.80
C THR A 226 2.03 -20.13 -5.24
N ILE A 227 1.12 -19.63 -4.41
CA ILE A 227 0.44 -18.37 -4.61
C ILE A 227 0.63 -17.47 -3.39
N LEU A 228 0.48 -16.17 -3.57
CA LEU A 228 0.42 -15.25 -2.45
C LEU A 228 -0.84 -15.55 -1.63
N ASP A 229 -0.69 -15.69 -0.32
CA ASP A 229 -1.83 -15.80 0.59
C ASP A 229 -2.31 -14.38 0.92
N THR A 230 -3.33 -13.90 0.22
CA THR A 230 -3.89 -12.54 0.40
C THR A 230 -4.66 -12.37 1.71
N ALA A 231 -4.92 -13.45 2.46
CA ALA A 231 -5.48 -13.35 3.81
C ALA A 231 -4.39 -13.13 4.87
N LEU A 232 -3.13 -13.47 4.55
CA LEU A 232 -1.98 -13.32 5.44
C LEU A 232 -1.01 -12.22 4.97
N THR A 233 -1.06 -11.83 3.70
CA THR A 233 -0.18 -10.80 3.12
C THR A 233 -1.00 -9.65 2.57
N HIS A 234 -0.65 -8.45 3.01
CA HIS A 234 -1.24 -7.20 2.55
C HIS A 234 -0.17 -6.25 2.03
N TYR A 235 -0.51 -5.59 0.93
CA TYR A 235 0.28 -4.52 0.37
C TYR A 235 -0.60 -3.28 0.32
N ASP A 236 -0.24 -2.30 1.14
CA ASP A 236 -0.96 -1.04 1.26
C ASP A 236 -0.25 0.01 0.38
N ASP A 237 -0.92 0.37 -0.71
CA ASP A 237 -0.46 1.39 -1.64
C ASP A 237 -0.32 2.74 -0.94
N GLY A 238 0.59 3.58 -1.45
CA GLY A 238 0.82 4.92 -0.93
C GLY A 238 0.21 5.99 -1.82
N LEU A 239 -0.15 7.12 -1.24
CA LEU A 239 -0.62 8.28 -1.99
C LEU A 239 0.36 9.44 -1.89
N VAL A 240 0.86 9.88 -3.04
CA VAL A 240 1.63 11.12 -3.16
C VAL A 240 0.72 12.23 -3.65
N ARG A 241 0.65 13.32 -2.89
CA ARG A 241 -0.16 14.51 -3.21
C ARG A 241 0.77 15.66 -3.55
N VAL A 242 0.70 16.14 -4.79
CA VAL A 242 1.42 17.36 -5.19
C VAL A 242 0.51 18.56 -4.94
N VAL A 243 0.86 19.34 -3.93
CA VAL A 243 0.11 20.51 -3.50
C VAL A 243 0.84 21.78 -3.95
N PRO A 244 0.10 22.81 -4.40
CA PRO A 244 0.72 24.01 -4.94
C PRO A 244 1.37 24.87 -3.85
N GLU A 245 2.52 25.47 -4.15
CA GLU A 245 3.26 26.32 -3.21
C GLU A 245 2.48 27.59 -2.87
N CYS A 246 2.58 28.06 -1.63
CA CYS A 246 2.12 29.40 -1.30
C CYS A 246 3.21 30.44 -1.57
N HIS A 247 3.06 31.26 -2.61
CA HIS A 247 4.00 32.33 -2.95
C HIS A 247 3.97 33.53 -1.99
N GLY A 248 3.25 33.44 -0.87
CA GLY A 248 3.04 34.52 0.08
C GLY A 248 2.01 35.56 -0.38
N GLU A 249 1.36 35.33 -1.53
CA GLU A 249 0.25 36.14 -2.01
C GLU A 249 -1.05 35.68 -1.36
N CYS A 250 -1.76 36.64 -0.76
CA CYS A 250 -2.98 36.36 -0.03
C CYS A 250 -4.13 36.07 -0.99
N GLY A 251 -4.76 34.92 -0.81
CA GLY A 251 -5.81 34.46 -1.72
C GLY A 251 -5.34 33.69 -2.94
N ASP A 252 -4.03 33.41 -3.08
CA ASP A 252 -3.46 32.49 -4.08
C ASP A 252 -3.62 31.03 -3.61
N ALA A 253 -4.88 30.61 -3.43
CA ALA A 253 -5.22 29.31 -2.86
C ALA A 253 -4.75 28.14 -3.74
N ASN A 254 -4.61 28.36 -5.05
CA ASN A 254 -4.15 27.35 -6.00
C ASN A 254 -2.63 27.41 -6.28
N GLY A 255 -1.91 28.36 -5.66
CA GLY A 255 -0.48 28.57 -5.74
C GLY A 255 0.07 28.82 -7.14
N ASP A 256 -0.68 29.48 -8.00
CA ASP A 256 -0.24 29.88 -9.35
C ASP A 256 0.36 31.29 -9.41
N GLY A 257 0.38 31.99 -8.28
CA GLY A 257 0.90 33.35 -8.13
C GLY A 257 -0.08 34.44 -8.57
N LEU A 258 -1.33 34.09 -8.92
CA LEU A 258 -2.35 35.02 -9.41
C LEU A 258 -3.65 34.89 -8.60
N VAL A 259 -3.97 35.88 -7.78
CA VAL A 259 -5.25 35.92 -7.05
C VAL A 259 -6.43 36.19 -8.00
N ASN A 260 -7.18 35.14 -8.33
CA ASN A 260 -8.30 35.20 -9.28
C ASN A 260 -9.46 34.24 -8.93
N ILE A 261 -10.37 34.03 -9.88
CA ILE A 261 -11.56 33.17 -9.64
C ILE A 261 -11.20 31.68 -9.50
N ALA A 262 -10.08 31.25 -10.07
CA ALA A 262 -9.58 29.90 -9.96
C ALA A 262 -9.27 29.52 -8.49
N ASP A 263 -8.81 30.48 -7.68
CA ASP A 263 -8.55 30.28 -6.25
C ASP A 263 -9.83 30.02 -5.46
N ALA A 264 -10.88 30.80 -5.72
CA ALA A 264 -12.19 30.56 -5.10
C ALA A 264 -12.75 29.18 -5.48
N VAL A 265 -12.56 28.76 -6.73
CA VAL A 265 -12.95 27.41 -7.20
C VAL A 265 -12.12 26.33 -6.51
N TYR A 266 -10.83 26.57 -6.28
CA TYR A 266 -9.94 25.66 -5.55
C TYR A 266 -10.43 25.45 -4.11
N ILE A 267 -10.71 26.53 -3.37
CA ILE A 267 -11.25 26.48 -2.00
C ILE A 267 -12.59 25.73 -1.96
N ILE A 268 -13.51 26.00 -2.89
CA ILE A 268 -14.80 25.29 -2.95
C ILE A 268 -14.59 23.79 -3.20
N THR A 269 -13.63 23.45 -4.06
CA THR A 269 -13.31 22.05 -4.39
C THR A 269 -12.73 21.33 -3.18
N TYR A 270 -11.80 21.98 -2.46
CA TYR A 270 -11.27 21.50 -1.18
C TYR A 270 -12.38 21.27 -0.15
N VAL A 271 -13.18 22.31 0.15
CA VAL A 271 -14.19 22.30 1.22
C VAL A 271 -15.35 21.34 0.94
N PHE A 272 -15.84 21.24 -0.31
CA PHE A 272 -17.07 20.50 -0.61
C PHE A 272 -16.89 19.22 -1.42
N ARG A 273 -15.78 19.07 -2.15
CA ARG A 273 -15.55 17.93 -3.05
C ARG A 273 -14.38 17.05 -2.62
N GLY A 274 -13.79 17.31 -1.45
CA GLY A 274 -12.61 16.58 -0.98
C GLY A 274 -11.38 16.84 -1.87
N GLY A 275 -11.30 18.04 -2.45
CA GLY A 275 -10.09 18.49 -3.15
C GLY A 275 -8.88 18.54 -2.23
N LEU A 276 -7.70 18.79 -2.80
CA LEU A 276 -6.49 18.90 -2.01
C LEU A 276 -6.54 20.12 -1.08
N PRO A 277 -6.09 20.00 0.18
CA PRO A 277 -5.88 21.16 1.02
C PRO A 277 -4.83 22.09 0.40
N PRO A 278 -4.90 23.40 0.66
CA PRO A 278 -3.77 24.31 0.46
C PRO A 278 -2.55 23.83 1.25
N VAL A 279 -1.32 24.04 0.76
CA VAL A 279 -0.09 23.72 1.51
C VAL A 279 -0.04 24.50 2.82
N GLU A 280 -0.42 25.77 2.73
CA GLU A 280 -0.45 26.67 3.87
C GLU A 280 -1.79 27.38 3.91
N ASP A 281 -2.40 27.41 5.09
CA ASP A 281 -3.69 28.04 5.27
C ASP A 281 -3.67 29.55 4.92
N LYS A 282 -2.51 30.27 4.93
CA LYS A 282 -2.41 31.67 4.42
C LYS A 282 -3.10 31.85 3.11
N CYS A 283 -2.68 31.00 2.18
CA CYS A 283 -2.88 31.29 0.78
C CYS A 283 -4.37 31.13 0.44
N ALA A 284 -5.11 30.40 1.30
CA ALA A 284 -6.52 30.17 1.14
C ALA A 284 -7.40 30.88 2.18
N ASP A 285 -6.86 31.38 3.31
CA ASP A 285 -7.55 32.23 4.28
C ASP A 285 -7.62 33.67 3.77
N ALA A 286 -8.45 33.89 2.76
CA ALA A 286 -8.55 35.17 2.08
C ALA A 286 -9.24 36.26 2.92
N ASN A 287 -10.03 35.86 3.92
CA ASN A 287 -10.74 36.78 4.80
C ASN A 287 -10.04 37.00 6.16
N ASN A 288 -8.90 36.33 6.40
CA ASN A 288 -8.07 36.39 7.61
C ASN A 288 -8.83 36.00 8.89
N ASP A 289 -9.76 35.04 8.79
CA ASP A 289 -10.55 34.54 9.92
C ASP A 289 -9.94 33.31 10.60
N TYR A 290 -8.74 32.90 10.18
CA TYR A 290 -7.98 31.75 10.65
C TYR A 290 -8.64 30.41 10.33
N SER A 291 -9.50 30.34 9.30
CA SER A 291 -10.17 29.11 8.91
C SER A 291 -10.47 29.07 7.43
N VAL A 292 -9.77 28.21 6.68
CA VAL A 292 -10.05 28.01 5.25
C VAL A 292 -11.41 27.35 5.06
N ASN A 293 -12.39 28.12 4.59
CA ASN A 293 -13.77 27.69 4.40
C ASN A 293 -14.46 28.39 3.20
N VAL A 294 -15.78 28.19 3.05
CA VAL A 294 -16.53 28.81 1.95
C VAL A 294 -16.55 30.34 2.01
N GLY A 295 -16.36 30.92 3.19
CA GLY A 295 -16.22 32.36 3.44
C GLY A 295 -15.08 32.97 2.64
N ASP A 296 -13.95 32.29 2.54
CA ASP A 296 -12.78 32.73 1.75
C ASP A 296 -13.07 32.72 0.26
N ALA A 297 -13.71 31.66 -0.23
CA ALA A 297 -14.13 31.59 -1.62
C ALA A 297 -15.10 32.74 -1.99
N ILE A 298 -16.04 33.07 -1.10
CA ILE A 298 -16.95 34.21 -1.26
C ILE A 298 -16.17 35.53 -1.24
N TYR A 299 -15.17 35.66 -0.36
CA TYR A 299 -14.33 36.85 -0.27
C TYR A 299 -13.57 37.08 -1.58
N LEU A 300 -12.92 36.05 -2.12
CA LEU A 300 -12.21 36.11 -3.41
C LEU A 300 -13.13 36.45 -4.58
N VAL A 301 -14.33 35.88 -4.65
CA VAL A 301 -15.33 36.24 -5.67
C VAL A 301 -15.69 37.73 -5.59
N ASN A 302 -15.90 38.27 -4.38
CA ASN A 302 -16.20 39.69 -4.22
C ASN A 302 -15.00 40.59 -4.54
N TYR A 303 -13.79 40.20 -4.16
CA TYR A 303 -12.57 40.89 -4.53
C TYR A 303 -12.43 40.99 -6.06
N VAL A 304 -12.46 39.85 -6.75
CA VAL A 304 -12.25 39.74 -8.20
C VAL A 304 -13.31 40.48 -9.01
N PHE A 305 -14.60 40.38 -8.66
CA PHE A 305 -15.68 40.92 -9.48
C PHE A 305 -16.25 42.26 -9.01
N ARG A 306 -16.06 42.62 -7.75
CA ARG A 306 -16.68 43.82 -7.15
C ARG A 306 -15.65 44.81 -6.60
N GLY A 307 -14.36 44.52 -6.72
CA GLY A 307 -13.28 45.43 -6.32
C GLY A 307 -13.26 45.70 -4.80
N TYR A 308 -13.54 44.66 -4.01
CA TYR A 308 -13.40 44.73 -2.55
C TYR A 308 -11.92 44.91 -2.17
N THR A 309 -11.65 45.02 -0.87
CA THR A 309 -10.28 45.00 -0.35
C THR A 309 -9.55 43.74 -0.80
N ALA A 310 -8.27 43.89 -1.15
CA ALA A 310 -7.43 42.74 -1.43
C ALA A 310 -7.41 41.79 -0.22
N PRO A 311 -7.23 40.48 -0.42
CA PRO A 311 -7.02 39.56 0.68
C PRO A 311 -5.80 39.97 1.51
N GLU A 312 -5.89 39.81 2.83
CA GLU A 312 -4.80 40.06 3.76
C GLU A 312 -4.54 38.77 4.54
N CYS A 313 -3.28 38.37 4.68
CA CYS A 313 -2.89 37.23 5.52
C CYS A 313 -2.06 37.76 6.67
N SER A 314 -2.33 37.31 7.88
CA SER A 314 -1.43 37.59 9.00
C SER A 314 -0.09 36.87 8.79
N PRO A 315 1.07 37.51 9.05
CA PRO A 315 2.37 36.83 9.07
C PRO A 315 2.53 35.90 10.28
N HIS A 316 1.53 35.81 11.15
CA HIS A 316 1.54 35.02 12.38
C HIS A 316 0.64 33.80 12.26
N TRP A 317 1.16 32.71 11.69
CA TRP A 317 0.79 31.36 12.09
C TRP A 317 2.01 30.66 12.69
#